data_AF-K1T3V9-F1
#
_entry.id   AF-K1T3V9-F1
#
_cell.length_a   1.000
_cell.length_b   1.000
_cell.length_c   1.000
_cell.angle_alpha   90.00
_cell.angle_beta   90.00
_cell.angle_gamma   90.00
#
_symmetry.space_group_name_H-M   'P 1'
#
loop_
_entity.id
_entity.type
_entity.pdbx_description
1 polymer ?
#
loop_
_entity_poly.entity_id
_entity_poly.type
_entity_poly.pdbx_seq_one_letter_code
_entity_poly.pdbx_strand_id
1 'polypeptide(L)'
;MGKLKEFLKRKDVVFSAHRYGIDAMGAMAQGLFASLLIGTIIKTLGEQIGLQFLVDAGTFAQSVAGPAMAASIGYALHTPPLVLFSLIAVGSAANSLGGAGGPLAVYFIAIVSAECGKLVSKETKVD
;
A
#
# COMPACT_ATOMS: atom_id res chain seq x y z
N MET A 1 22.50 8.40 -24.59
CA MET A 1 22.14 7.39 -23.57
C MET A 1 22.07 7.92 -22.12
N GLY A 2 22.34 9.20 -21.82
CA GLY A 2 22.39 9.74 -20.44
C GLY A 2 21.06 10.28 -19.84
N LYS A 3 20.27 11.02 -20.62
CA LYS A 3 19.10 11.76 -20.09
C LYS A 3 18.03 10.90 -19.42
N LEU A 4 17.73 9.72 -19.99
CA LEU A 4 16.70 8.82 -19.44
C LEU A 4 17.15 8.12 -18.14
N LYS A 5 18.43 7.73 -18.05
CA LYS A 5 19.00 7.13 -16.83
C LYS A 5 19.09 8.14 -15.69
N GLU A 6 19.47 9.38 -15.99
CA GLU A 6 19.48 10.46 -15.00
C GLU A 6 18.07 10.81 -14.52
N PHE A 7 17.08 10.82 -15.43
CA PHE A 7 15.68 11.04 -15.07
C PHE A 7 15.17 9.94 -14.13
N LEU A 8 15.39 8.67 -14.47
CA LEU A 8 14.99 7.52 -13.63
C LEU A 8 15.67 7.56 -12.25
N LYS A 9 16.96 7.92 -12.21
CA LYS A 9 17.71 8.08 -10.94
C LYS A 9 17.18 9.25 -10.11
N ARG A 10 16.77 10.36 -10.75
CA ARG A 10 16.19 11.52 -10.07
C ARG A 10 14.80 11.23 -9.50
N LYS A 11 14.04 10.33 -10.12
CA LYS A 11 12.71 9.89 -9.67
C LYS A 11 12.74 8.68 -8.72
N ASP A 12 13.93 8.21 -8.33
CA ASP A 12 14.14 6.99 -7.52
C ASP A 12 13.45 5.74 -8.09
N VAL A 13 13.36 5.65 -9.42
CA VAL A 13 12.85 4.48 -10.13
C VAL A 13 14.02 3.52 -10.36
N VAL A 14 14.20 2.60 -9.42
CA VAL A 14 15.23 1.55 -9.49
C VAL A 14 14.54 0.22 -9.74
N PHE A 15 14.63 -0.27 -10.97
CA PHE A 15 14.19 -1.61 -11.32
C PHE A 15 15.16 -2.65 -10.74
N SER A 16 14.93 -3.04 -9.49
CA SER A 16 15.68 -4.10 -8.81
C SER A 16 14.73 -5.19 -8.34
N ALA A 17 15.10 -6.44 -8.61
CA ALA A 17 14.39 -7.61 -8.09
C ALA A 17 14.34 -7.62 -6.56
N HIS A 18 15.33 -7.00 -5.89
CA HIS A 18 15.31 -6.80 -4.44
C HIS A 18 14.21 -5.82 -4.01
N ARG A 19 14.11 -4.67 -4.68
CA ARG A 19 13.17 -3.61 -4.29
C ARG A 19 11.71 -4.03 -4.48
N TYR A 20 11.39 -4.65 -5.61
CA TYR A 20 10.04 -5.15 -5.82
C TYR A 20 9.84 -6.49 -5.10
N GLY A 21 10.68 -7.48 -5.32
CA GLY A 21 10.45 -8.83 -4.81
C GLY A 21 10.61 -8.98 -3.30
N ILE A 22 11.51 -8.23 -2.65
CA ILE A 22 11.82 -8.37 -1.22
C ILE A 22 11.22 -7.20 -0.44
N ASP A 23 11.59 -5.97 -0.80
CA ASP A 23 11.20 -4.80 0.01
C ASP A 23 9.69 -4.53 -0.09
N ALA A 24 9.11 -4.52 -1.30
CA ALA A 24 7.68 -4.31 -1.47
C ALA A 24 6.85 -5.49 -0.94
N MET A 25 7.32 -6.73 -1.10
CA MET A 25 6.63 -7.91 -0.58
C MET A 25 6.65 -7.96 0.95
N GLY A 26 7.80 -7.63 1.57
CA GLY A 26 7.92 -7.48 3.01
C GLY A 26 7.06 -6.35 3.56
N ALA A 27 7.01 -5.20 2.86
CA ALA A 27 6.18 -4.07 3.26
C ALA A 27 4.68 -4.35 3.11
N MET A 28 4.27 -5.09 2.08
CA MET A 28 2.89 -5.58 1.94
C MET A 28 2.49 -6.43 3.15
N ALA A 29 3.35 -7.37 3.56
CA ALA A 29 3.10 -8.19 4.74
C ALA A 29 2.93 -7.30 5.98
N GLN A 30 3.81 -6.31 6.19
CA GLN A 30 3.68 -5.34 7.29
C GLN A 30 2.32 -4.62 7.27
N GLY A 31 1.85 -4.13 6.11
CA GLY A 31 0.55 -3.48 5.98
C GLY A 31 -0.64 -4.42 6.29
N LEU A 32 -0.54 -5.68 5.87
CA LEU A 32 -1.55 -6.71 6.18
C LEU A 32 -1.58 -7.01 7.68
N PHE A 33 -0.42 -7.16 8.31
CA PHE A 33 -0.32 -7.39 9.76
C PHE A 33 -0.87 -6.21 10.55
N ALA A 34 -0.48 -4.98 10.20
CA ALA A 34 -0.89 -3.76 10.89
C ALA A 34 -2.40 -3.55 10.88
N SER A 35 -3.10 -4.02 9.85
CA SER A 35 -4.53 -3.78 9.67
C SER A 35 -5.38 -5.04 9.92
N LEU A 36 -5.17 -6.11 9.16
CA LEU A 36 -5.99 -7.31 9.19
C LEU A 36 -5.75 -8.13 10.48
N LEU A 37 -4.50 -8.40 10.81
CA LEU A 37 -4.19 -9.20 12.00
C LEU A 37 -4.55 -8.44 13.28
N ILE A 38 -4.11 -7.19 13.42
CA ILE A 38 -4.45 -6.37 14.59
C ILE A 38 -5.97 -6.16 14.70
N GLY A 39 -6.66 -5.88 13.59
CA GLY A 39 -8.11 -5.76 13.58
C GLY A 39 -8.83 -7.05 13.99
N THR A 40 -8.28 -8.21 13.63
CA THR A 40 -8.79 -9.52 14.06
C THR A 40 -8.61 -9.71 15.58
N ILE A 41 -7.45 -9.36 16.12
CA ILE A 41 -7.20 -9.43 17.58
C ILE A 41 -8.19 -8.55 18.35
N ILE A 42 -8.35 -7.30 17.93
CA ILE A 42 -9.27 -6.35 18.59
C ILE A 42 -10.70 -6.88 18.52
N LYS A 43 -11.13 -7.39 17.36
CA LYS A 43 -12.46 -7.98 17.17
C LYS A 43 -12.67 -9.16 18.11
N THR A 44 -11.75 -10.13 18.13
CA THR A 44 -11.84 -11.32 18.98
C THR A 44 -11.89 -10.95 20.47
N LEU A 45 -11.10 -9.96 20.90
CA LEU A 45 -11.16 -9.46 22.27
C LEU A 45 -12.54 -8.86 22.59
N GLY A 46 -13.08 -8.05 21.68
CA GLY A 46 -14.43 -7.48 21.81
C GLY A 46 -15.52 -8.55 21.92
N GLU A 47 -15.43 -9.60 21.11
CA GLU A 47 -16.35 -10.74 21.14
C GLU A 47 -16.25 -11.51 22.48
N GLN A 48 -15.04 -11.70 23.01
CA GLN A 48 -14.83 -12.42 24.28
C GLN A 48 -15.34 -11.66 25.51
N ILE A 49 -15.19 -10.33 25.54
CA ILE A 49 -15.59 -9.51 26.68
C ILE A 49 -17.00 -8.91 26.53
N GLY A 50 -17.67 -9.16 25.39
CA GLY A 50 -19.02 -8.66 25.11
C GLY A 50 -19.10 -7.16 24.81
N LEU A 51 -18.00 -6.54 24.36
CA LEU A 51 -17.95 -5.10 24.03
C LEU A 51 -18.10 -4.88 22.52
N GLN A 52 -19.30 -4.51 22.09
CA GLN A 52 -19.65 -4.22 20.69
C GLN A 52 -18.70 -3.18 20.05
N PHE A 53 -18.31 -2.14 20.80
CA PHE A 53 -17.40 -1.10 20.32
C PHE A 53 -16.05 -1.66 19.83
N LEU A 54 -15.48 -2.67 20.51
CA LEU A 54 -14.24 -3.30 20.07
C LEU A 54 -14.46 -4.16 18.82
N VAL A 55 -15.61 -4.84 18.72
CA VAL A 55 -15.97 -5.63 17.53
C VAL A 55 -16.07 -4.72 16.30
N ASP A 56 -16.72 -3.57 16.42
CA ASP A 56 -16.87 -2.59 15.35
C ASP A 56 -15.52 -1.97 14.97
N ALA A 57 -14.70 -1.58 15.97
CA ALA A 57 -13.36 -1.04 15.74
C ALA A 57 -12.44 -2.05 15.04
N GLY A 58 -12.46 -3.31 15.47
CA GLY A 58 -11.68 -4.39 14.86
C GLY A 58 -12.15 -4.73 13.45
N THR A 59 -13.46 -4.68 13.20
CA THR A 59 -14.03 -4.89 11.86
C THR A 59 -13.65 -3.76 10.92
N PHE A 60 -13.71 -2.51 11.39
CA PHE A 60 -13.25 -1.36 10.63
C PHE A 60 -11.74 -1.47 10.29
N ALA A 61 -10.91 -1.83 11.28
CA ALA A 61 -9.48 -2.04 11.07
C ALA A 61 -9.19 -3.14 10.03
N GLN A 62 -9.97 -4.21 9.98
CA GLN A 62 -9.85 -5.23 8.93
C GLN A 62 -10.26 -4.69 7.55
N SER A 63 -11.29 -3.83 7.48
CA SER A 63 -11.79 -3.28 6.21
C SER A 63 -10.77 -2.38 5.49
N VAL A 64 -9.86 -1.75 6.24
CA VAL A 64 -8.82 -0.86 5.70
C VAL A 64 -7.50 -1.56 5.37
N ALA A 65 -7.49 -2.90 5.31
CA ALA A 65 -6.30 -3.68 4.97
C ALA A 65 -5.73 -3.37 3.57
N GLY A 66 -6.60 -3.19 2.57
CA GLY A 66 -6.21 -2.77 1.22
C GLY A 66 -5.41 -1.45 1.19
N PRO A 67 -5.99 -0.36 1.72
CA PRO A 67 -5.29 0.92 1.84
C PRO A 67 -3.99 0.83 2.64
N ALA A 68 -3.98 0.09 3.76
CA ALA A 68 -2.80 -0.10 4.59
C ALA A 68 -1.66 -0.79 3.82
N MET A 69 -1.96 -1.87 3.08
CA MET A 69 -0.99 -2.55 2.23
C MET A 69 -0.40 -1.62 1.16
N ALA A 70 -1.24 -0.87 0.44
CA ALA A 70 -0.77 0.03 -0.61
C ALA A 70 0.09 1.17 -0.06
N ALA A 71 -0.27 1.73 1.10
CA ALA A 71 0.54 2.74 1.78
C ALA A 71 1.91 2.19 2.22
N SER A 72 1.96 0.98 2.79
CA SER A 72 3.22 0.33 3.18
C SER A 72 4.11 0.04 1.97
N ILE A 73 3.53 -0.44 0.86
CA ILE A 73 4.26 -0.66 -0.40
C ILE A 73 4.82 0.66 -0.94
N GLY A 74 4.00 1.71 -1.02
CA GLY A 74 4.43 3.04 -1.47
C GLY A 74 5.57 3.60 -0.62
N TYR A 75 5.48 3.41 0.70
CA TYR A 75 6.53 3.81 1.64
C TYR A 75 7.85 3.08 1.38
N ALA A 76 7.81 1.75 1.19
CA ALA A 76 9.00 0.95 0.86
C ALA A 76 9.59 1.27 -0.53
N LEU A 77 8.75 1.71 -1.46
CA LEU A 77 9.17 2.20 -2.77
C LEU A 77 9.64 3.66 -2.75
N HIS A 78 9.70 4.31 -1.58
CA HIS A 78 10.08 5.71 -1.41
C HIS A 78 9.28 6.67 -2.29
N THR A 79 7.98 6.44 -2.44
CA THR A 79 7.11 7.33 -3.22
C THR A 79 7.01 8.72 -2.57
N PRO A 80 6.95 9.80 -3.36
CA PRO A 80 6.70 11.14 -2.84
C PRO A 80 5.32 11.23 -2.16
N PRO A 81 5.10 12.21 -1.26
CA PRO A 81 3.92 12.25 -0.40
C PRO A 81 2.59 12.22 -1.16
N LEU A 82 2.50 12.98 -2.26
CA LEU A 82 1.28 13.05 -3.08
C LEU A 82 0.92 11.71 -3.73
N VAL A 83 1.94 10.93 -4.14
CA VAL A 83 1.74 9.58 -4.68
C VAL A 83 1.38 8.60 -3.56
N LEU A 84 2.01 8.73 -2.39
CA LEU A 84 1.71 7.88 -1.24
C LEU A 84 0.24 8.05 -0.77
N PHE A 85 -0.27 9.27 -0.76
CA PHE A 85 -1.67 9.53 -0.39
C PHE A 85 -2.65 9.02 -1.45
N SER A 86 -2.34 9.12 -2.74
CA SER A 86 -3.20 8.58 -3.79
C SER A 86 -3.21 7.04 -3.79
N LEU A 87 -2.11 6.39 -3.38
CA LEU A 87 -2.03 4.94 -3.24
C LEU A 87 -3.03 4.36 -2.23
N ILE A 88 -3.49 5.14 -1.24
CA ILE A 88 -4.52 4.71 -0.28
C ILE A 88 -5.83 4.40 -1.04
N ALA A 89 -6.24 5.28 -1.96
CA ALA A 89 -7.43 5.07 -2.78
C ALA A 89 -7.25 3.90 -3.76
N VAL A 90 -6.06 3.79 -4.37
CA VAL A 90 -5.70 2.68 -5.25
C VAL A 90 -5.77 1.35 -4.50
N GLY A 91 -5.22 1.28 -3.28
CA GLY A 91 -5.23 0.08 -2.45
C GLY A 91 -6.64 -0.33 -2.03
N SER A 92 -7.50 0.64 -1.70
CA SER A 92 -8.92 0.39 -1.41
C SER A 92 -9.65 -0.20 -2.62
N ALA A 93 -9.47 0.42 -3.79
CA ALA A 93 -10.07 -0.04 -5.03
C ALA A 93 -9.54 -1.40 -5.46
N ALA A 94 -8.23 -1.62 -5.41
CA ALA A 94 -7.60 -2.88 -5.79
C ALA A 94 -7.99 -4.04 -4.85
N ASN A 95 -8.13 -3.78 -3.55
CA ASN A 95 -8.56 -4.80 -2.59
C ASN A 95 -10.03 -5.20 -2.80
N SER A 96 -10.88 -4.23 -3.15
CA SER A 96 -12.31 -4.46 -3.37
C SER A 96 -12.59 -5.08 -4.74
N LEU A 97 -11.93 -4.59 -5.80
CA LEU A 97 -12.12 -5.03 -7.19
C LEU A 97 -11.28 -6.25 -7.56
N GLY A 98 -10.24 -6.57 -6.79
CA GLY A 98 -9.31 -7.67 -7.04
C GLY A 98 -9.91 -9.07 -6.88
N GLY A 99 -11.14 -9.18 -6.36
CA GLY A 99 -11.85 -10.45 -6.21
C GLY A 99 -11.03 -11.49 -5.45
N ALA A 100 -10.89 -12.69 -6.02
CA ALA A 100 -10.09 -13.78 -5.44
C ALA A 100 -8.58 -13.47 -5.33
N GLY A 101 -8.09 -12.44 -6.03
CA GLY A 101 -6.70 -12.02 -5.99
C GLY A 101 -6.36 -11.02 -4.87
N GLY A 102 -7.35 -10.52 -4.12
CA GLY A 102 -7.28 -9.47 -3.09
C GLY A 102 -5.89 -8.87 -2.81
N PRO A 103 -5.07 -9.45 -1.91
CA PRO A 103 -3.76 -8.89 -1.55
C PRO A 103 -2.74 -8.85 -2.70
N LEU A 104 -2.74 -9.86 -3.59
CA LEU A 104 -1.85 -9.89 -4.76
C LEU A 104 -2.25 -8.82 -5.80
N ALA A 105 -3.55 -8.56 -5.94
CA ALA A 105 -4.05 -7.49 -6.79
C ALA A 105 -3.61 -6.12 -6.25
N VAL A 106 -3.74 -5.89 -4.94
CA VAL A 106 -3.22 -4.67 -4.29
C VAL A 106 -1.73 -4.53 -4.51
N TYR A 107 -0.96 -5.60 -4.34
CA TYR A 107 0.48 -5.59 -4.53
C TYR A 107 0.89 -5.15 -5.94
N PHE A 108 0.36 -5.80 -6.97
CA PHE A 108 0.73 -5.50 -8.35
C PHE A 108 0.27 -4.10 -8.77
N ILE A 109 -0.99 -3.75 -8.47
CA ILE A 109 -1.56 -2.45 -8.86
C ILE A 109 -0.89 -1.30 -8.08
N ALA A 110 -0.58 -1.47 -6.80
CA ALA A 110 0.11 -0.46 -6.01
C ALA A 110 1.53 -0.22 -6.53
N ILE A 111 2.28 -1.27 -6.91
CA ILE A 111 3.62 -1.10 -7.51
C ILE A 111 3.51 -0.32 -8.81
N VAL A 112 2.64 -0.75 -9.74
CA VAL A 112 2.49 -0.08 -11.04
C VAL A 112 2.07 1.39 -10.85
N SER A 113 1.11 1.65 -9.98
CA SER A 113 0.62 3.00 -9.69
C SER A 113 1.68 3.86 -9.00
N ALA A 114 2.48 3.28 -8.10
CA ALA A 114 3.57 3.96 -7.41
C ALA A 114 4.66 4.41 -8.38
N GLU A 115 5.05 3.54 -9.33
CA GLU A 115 6.04 3.86 -10.36
C GLU A 115 5.50 4.90 -11.35
N CYS A 116 4.26 4.74 -11.84
CA CYS A 116 3.62 5.75 -12.67
C CYS A 116 3.49 7.09 -11.96
N GLY A 117 3.11 7.08 -10.68
CA GLY A 117 3.02 8.28 -9.85
C GLY A 117 4.38 8.96 -9.66
N LYS A 118 5.44 8.19 -9.40
CA LYS A 118 6.81 8.72 -9.30
C LYS A 118 7.28 9.39 -10.59
N LEU A 119 6.90 8.85 -11.75
CA LEU A 119 7.25 9.44 -13.05
C LEU A 119 6.62 10.82 -13.23
N VAL A 120 5.36 11.00 -12.81
CA VAL A 120 4.58 12.25 -13.02
C VAL A 120 4.75 13.26 -11.88
N SER A 121 4.98 12.81 -10.65
CA SER A 121 5.10 13.68 -9.46
C SER A 121 6.35 14.56 -9.55
N LYS A 122 6.26 15.82 -9.09
CA LYS A 122 7.27 16.90 -9.20
C LYS A 122 7.54 17.42 -10.62
N GLU A 123 6.67 17.16 -11.59
CA GLU A 123 6.78 17.74 -12.95
C GLU A 123 5.82 18.90 -13.20
N THR A 124 4.88 19.16 -12.30
CA THR A 124 3.91 20.26 -12.45
C THR A 124 4.02 21.25 -11.29
N LYS A 125 3.65 22.52 -11.53
CA LYS A 125 3.67 23.58 -10.49
C LYS A 125 2.71 23.31 -9.30
N VAL A 126 1.90 22.26 -9.39
CA VAL A 126 0.88 21.88 -8.41
C VAL A 126 1.44 20.85 -7.40
N ASP A 127 2.60 20.24 -7.69
CA ASP A 127 3.32 19.27 -6.84
C ASP A 127 4.59 19.88 -6.21
#